data_AF-A0A0D6LKG1-F1
#
_entry.id   AF-A0A0D6LKG1-F1
#
_cell.length_a   1.000
_cell.length_b   1.000
_cell.length_c   1.000
_cell.angle_alpha   90.00
_cell.angle_beta   90.00
_cell.angle_gamma   90.00
#
_symmetry.space_group_name_H-M   'P 1'
#
loop_
_entity.id
_entity.type
_entity.pdbx_description
1 polymer ?
#
loop_
_entity_poly.entity_id
_entity_poly.type
_entity_poly.pdbx_seq_one_letter_code
_entity_poly.pdbx_strand_id
1 'polypeptide(L)'
;MSSTFDFESVDEALKAIQGPTYDEVHRILYGRRHAELEIPKEALEIASKNNFDMRAYEITAEPEQLRAPRKVRVAAIQFAIVLPTNAPIEEQRKAIHHKVATMIDAAAAAGANIVCMHELWTMPFAFCTRERLPWTEFAESAEHGPSTKFLSQVGHFETVGLTARVTHRLMRDS
;
A
#
# COMPACT_ATOMS: atom_id res chain seq x y z
N MET A 1 -14.33 -27.16 3.14
CA MET A 1 -13.02 -27.65 3.63
C MET A 1 -11.98 -26.73 3.03
N SER A 2 -11.17 -26.06 3.86
CA SER A 2 -10.00 -25.31 3.37
C SER A 2 -9.06 -26.29 2.68
N SER A 3 -8.54 -25.97 1.49
CA SER A 3 -7.45 -26.78 0.93
C SER A 3 -6.27 -26.76 1.87
N THR A 4 -5.55 -27.88 1.99
CA THR A 4 -4.28 -27.97 2.73
C THR A 4 -3.10 -27.48 1.89
N PHE A 5 -3.34 -27.16 0.62
CA PHE A 5 -2.36 -26.57 -0.27
C PHE A 5 -2.12 -25.12 0.12
N ASP A 6 -0.89 -24.83 0.54
CA ASP A 6 -0.43 -23.49 0.87
C ASP A 6 0.10 -22.81 -0.40
N PHE A 7 -0.48 -21.65 -0.73
CA PHE A 7 -0.19 -20.93 -1.97
C PHE A 7 0.25 -19.52 -1.62
N GLU A 8 1.55 -19.27 -1.76
CA GLU A 8 2.16 -18.00 -1.40
C GLU A 8 1.88 -16.91 -2.45
N SER A 9 2.27 -17.15 -3.70
CA SER A 9 2.01 -16.21 -4.80
C SER A 9 1.98 -16.91 -6.16
N VAL A 10 1.30 -16.29 -7.11
CA VAL A 10 1.28 -16.72 -8.51
C VAL A 10 2.71 -16.68 -9.09
N ASP A 11 3.47 -15.64 -8.79
CA ASP A 11 4.83 -15.48 -9.31
C ASP A 11 5.78 -16.58 -8.83
N GLU A 12 5.69 -16.98 -7.55
CA GLU A 12 6.49 -18.08 -7.03
C GLU A 12 6.09 -19.42 -7.66
N ALA A 13 4.79 -19.67 -7.80
CA ALA A 13 4.30 -20.89 -8.44
C ALA A 13 4.71 -20.98 -9.92
N LEU A 14 4.75 -19.86 -10.64
CA LEU A 14 5.17 -19.82 -12.04
C LEU A 14 6.66 -20.19 -12.22
N LYS A 15 7.51 -20.01 -11.21
CA LYS A 15 8.94 -20.42 -11.28
C LYS A 15 9.14 -21.92 -11.47
N ALA A 16 8.12 -22.74 -11.16
CA ALA A 16 8.15 -24.18 -11.43
C ALA A 16 8.08 -24.51 -12.94
N ILE A 17 7.62 -23.57 -13.76
CA ILE A 17 7.59 -23.67 -15.22
C ILE A 17 8.91 -23.08 -15.75
N GLN A 18 9.55 -23.77 -16.70
CA GLN A 18 10.83 -23.35 -17.27
C GLN A 18 10.76 -23.18 -18.79
N GLY A 19 11.67 -22.37 -19.33
CA GLY A 19 11.89 -22.22 -20.76
C GLY A 19 10.78 -21.43 -21.48
N PRO A 20 10.59 -21.66 -22.79
CA PRO A 20 9.67 -20.88 -23.62
C PRO A 20 8.22 -20.89 -23.14
N THR A 21 7.81 -21.97 -22.45
CA THR A 21 6.48 -22.10 -21.86
C THR A 21 6.26 -21.08 -20.75
N TYR A 22 7.27 -20.83 -19.91
CA TYR A 22 7.19 -19.81 -18.87
C TYR A 22 6.96 -18.43 -19.49
N ASP A 23 7.76 -18.08 -20.50
CA ASP A 23 7.67 -16.78 -21.16
C ASP A 23 6.29 -16.57 -21.80
N GLU A 24 5.74 -17.60 -22.44
CA GLU A 24 4.43 -17.51 -23.09
C GLU A 24 3.28 -17.43 -22.07
N VAL A 25 3.35 -18.21 -20.98
CA VAL A 25 2.36 -18.13 -19.89
C VAL A 25 2.41 -16.75 -19.22
N HIS A 26 3.62 -16.26 -18.91
CA HIS A 26 3.81 -14.94 -18.32
C HIS A 26 3.29 -13.85 -19.26
N ARG A 27 3.54 -13.96 -20.57
CA ARG A 27 3.05 -13.01 -21.58
C ARG A 27 1.52 -12.98 -21.65
N ILE A 28 0.87 -14.15 -21.52
CA ILE A 28 -0.59 -14.24 -21.55
C ILE A 28 -1.21 -13.65 -20.27
N LEU A 29 -0.64 -13.94 -19.10
CA LEU A 29 -1.19 -13.51 -17.80
C LEU A 29 -0.93 -12.03 -17.52
N TYR A 30 0.30 -11.57 -17.72
CA TYR A 30 0.75 -10.24 -17.31
C TYR A 30 0.99 -9.28 -18.48
N GLY A 31 1.04 -9.78 -19.71
CA GLY A 31 1.36 -8.97 -20.88
C GLY A 31 2.86 -8.78 -21.08
N ARG A 32 3.30 -7.53 -21.30
CA ARG A 32 4.72 -7.21 -21.50
C ARG A 32 5.49 -7.45 -20.20
N ARG A 33 6.69 -8.01 -20.30
CA ARG A 33 7.60 -8.14 -19.15
C ARG A 33 8.14 -6.77 -18.74
N HIS A 34 8.03 -6.47 -17.45
CA HIS A 34 8.61 -5.28 -16.83
C HIS A 34 9.92 -5.66 -16.12
N ALA A 35 10.95 -4.83 -16.25
CA ALA A 35 12.23 -5.08 -15.60
C ALA A 35 12.09 -4.84 -14.09
N GLU A 36 12.78 -5.65 -13.28
CA GLU A 36 12.93 -5.37 -11.86
C GLU A 36 13.89 -4.19 -11.67
N LEU A 37 13.51 -3.28 -10.78
CA LEU A 37 14.29 -2.10 -10.44
C LEU A 37 15.11 -2.39 -9.18
N GLU A 38 16.39 -2.02 -9.19
CA GLU A 38 17.22 -2.16 -8.01
C GLU A 38 16.71 -1.26 -6.88
N ILE A 39 16.46 -1.86 -5.73
CA ILE A 39 16.01 -1.18 -4.51
C ILE A 39 17.25 -0.81 -3.69
N PRO A 40 17.38 0.44 -3.23
CA PRO A 40 18.47 0.85 -2.35
C PRO A 40 18.56 -0.01 -1.08
N LYS A 41 19.79 -0.32 -0.65
CA LYS A 41 20.05 -1.17 0.53
C LYS A 41 19.36 -0.67 1.80
N GLU A 42 19.37 0.65 2.01
CA GLU A 42 18.69 1.28 3.15
C GLU A 42 17.19 0.95 3.20
N ALA A 43 16.50 1.02 2.06
CA ALA A 43 15.07 0.67 1.98
C ALA A 43 14.83 -0.83 2.25
N LEU A 44 15.71 -1.70 1.74
CA LEU A 44 15.65 -3.14 1.99
C LEU A 44 15.91 -3.49 3.46
N GLU A 45 16.82 -2.78 4.13
CA GLU A 45 17.09 -2.96 5.56
C GLU A 45 15.88 -2.57 6.42
N ILE A 46 15.20 -1.47 6.08
CA ILE A 46 13.95 -1.08 6.75
C ILE A 46 12.88 -2.17 6.54
N ALA A 47 12.71 -2.66 5.31
CA ALA A 47 11.75 -3.71 4.98
C ALA A 47 12.02 -5.01 5.73
N SER A 48 13.27 -5.48 5.73
CA SER A 48 13.69 -6.70 6.43
C SER A 48 13.50 -6.59 7.95
N LYS A 49 13.92 -5.46 8.56
CA LYS A 49 13.79 -5.24 10.00
C LYS A 49 12.33 -5.19 10.47
N ASN A 50 11.42 -4.73 9.62
CA ASN A 50 10.00 -4.56 9.94
C ASN A 50 9.11 -5.64 9.31
N ASN A 51 9.72 -6.68 8.74
CA ASN A 51 9.05 -7.88 8.21
C ASN A 51 7.95 -7.56 7.19
N PHE A 52 8.31 -6.81 6.14
CA PHE A 52 7.45 -6.62 4.98
C PHE A 52 8.23 -6.75 3.68
N ASP A 53 7.55 -7.19 2.62
CA ASP A 53 8.15 -7.35 1.30
C ASP A 53 8.28 -6.00 0.59
N MET A 54 9.35 -5.86 -0.18
CA MET A 54 9.53 -4.74 -1.09
C MET A 54 9.95 -5.26 -2.47
N ARG A 55 9.17 -4.90 -3.50
CA ARG A 55 9.46 -5.21 -4.90
C ARG A 55 9.31 -3.93 -5.71
N ALA A 56 10.15 -3.76 -6.73
CA ALA A 56 10.13 -2.58 -7.59
C ALA A 56 10.27 -3.01 -9.05
N TYR A 57 9.47 -2.39 -9.92
CA TYR A 57 9.43 -2.69 -11.35
C TYR A 57 9.45 -1.39 -12.17
N GLU A 58 10.02 -1.48 -13.37
CA GLU A 58 10.08 -0.36 -14.30
C GLU A 58 9.09 -0.54 -15.47
N ILE A 59 8.27 0.48 -15.67
CA ILE A 59 7.42 0.62 -16.86
C ILE A 59 8.02 1.71 -17.73
N THR A 60 8.49 1.32 -18.93
CA THR A 60 9.11 2.25 -19.88
C THR A 60 8.12 2.71 -20.95
N ALA A 61 8.43 3.85 -21.55
CA ALA A 61 7.76 4.37 -22.73
C ALA A 61 8.80 4.69 -23.80
N GLU A 62 8.38 4.70 -25.07
CA GLU A 62 9.26 5.10 -26.18
C GLU A 62 9.65 6.59 -26.07
N PRO A 63 10.89 6.95 -26.43
CA PRO A 63 11.32 8.34 -26.43
C PRO A 63 10.47 9.19 -27.38
N GLU A 64 9.94 10.32 -26.87
CA GLU A 64 9.28 11.31 -27.71
C GLU A 64 10.31 12.29 -28.30
N GLN A 65 10.06 12.77 -29.53
CA GLN A 65 10.93 13.77 -30.18
C GLN A 65 10.81 15.16 -29.55
N LEU A 66 9.63 15.50 -29.01
CA LEU A 66 9.28 16.85 -28.56
C LEU A 66 9.22 17.00 -27.04
N ARG A 67 9.15 15.90 -26.28
CA ARG A 67 8.99 15.93 -24.83
C ARG A 67 10.06 15.11 -24.15
N ALA A 68 10.60 15.66 -23.08
CA ALA A 68 11.49 14.92 -22.20
C ALA A 68 10.69 13.84 -21.42
N PRO A 69 11.32 12.71 -21.07
CA PRO A 69 10.69 11.69 -20.24
C PRO A 69 10.23 12.23 -18.88
N ARG A 70 8.97 11.99 -18.51
CA ARG A 70 8.44 12.32 -17.18
C ARG A 70 8.47 11.08 -16.29
N LYS A 71 9.64 10.79 -15.73
CA LYS A 71 9.83 9.64 -14.82
C LYS A 71 9.21 9.94 -13.46
N VAL A 72 8.42 9.00 -12.94
CA VAL A 72 7.83 9.06 -11.60
C VAL A 72 7.96 7.69 -10.95
N ARG A 73 8.33 7.66 -9.67
CA ARG A 73 8.29 6.46 -8.83
C ARG A 73 7.05 6.51 -7.96
N VAL A 74 6.22 5.48 -8.06
CA VAL A 74 5.00 5.33 -7.27
C VAL A 74 5.17 4.13 -6.35
N ALA A 75 4.83 4.28 -5.07
CA ALA A 75 4.80 3.20 -4.10
C ALA A 75 3.36 2.88 -3.72
N ALA A 76 2.99 1.60 -3.80
CA ALA A 76 1.73 1.08 -3.30
C ALA A 76 2.00 0.28 -2.02
N ILE A 77 1.35 0.65 -0.93
CA ILE A 77 1.55 0.06 0.40
C ILE A 77 0.32 -0.77 0.78
N GLN A 78 0.58 -2.04 1.13
CA GLN A 78 -0.42 -2.97 1.65
C GLN A 78 0.04 -3.54 2.99
N PHE A 79 -0.88 -3.66 3.95
CA PHE A 79 -0.58 -4.24 5.25
C PHE A 79 -1.83 -4.82 5.93
N ALA A 80 -1.62 -5.70 6.91
CA ALA A 80 -2.66 -6.14 7.83
C ALA A 80 -2.71 -5.27 9.10
N ILE A 81 -3.89 -5.23 9.73
CA ILE A 81 -4.13 -4.54 11.01
C ILE A 81 -3.14 -4.99 12.09
N VAL A 82 -2.82 -4.09 13.02
CA VAL A 82 -1.75 -4.29 14.00
C VAL A 82 -2.29 -4.85 15.32
N LEU A 83 -3.34 -4.22 15.86
CA LEU A 83 -3.95 -4.61 17.12
C LEU A 83 -5.26 -5.39 16.88
N PRO A 84 -5.68 -6.23 17.86
CA PRO A 84 -6.98 -6.88 17.84
C PRO A 84 -8.13 -5.88 17.67
N THR A 85 -9.21 -6.32 17.02
CA THR A 85 -10.35 -5.46 16.69
C THR A 85 -11.17 -5.03 17.92
N ASN A 86 -10.96 -5.64 19.09
CA ASN A 86 -11.57 -5.27 20.37
C ASN A 86 -10.73 -4.30 21.22
N ALA A 87 -9.53 -3.91 20.75
CA ALA A 87 -8.71 -2.88 21.41
C ALA A 87 -9.35 -1.48 21.27
N PRO A 88 -8.98 -0.50 22.10
CA PRO A 88 -9.43 0.88 21.94
C PRO A 88 -9.14 1.44 20.53
N ILE A 89 -10.11 2.12 19.94
CA ILE A 89 -10.05 2.62 18.54
C ILE A 89 -8.85 3.54 18.30
N GLU A 90 -8.57 4.42 19.26
CA GLU A 90 -7.43 5.33 19.17
C GLU A 90 -6.09 4.57 19.14
N GLU A 91 -5.96 3.51 19.92
CA GLU A 91 -4.75 2.67 19.95
C GLU A 91 -4.60 1.88 18.65
N GLN A 92 -5.70 1.31 18.13
CA GLN A 92 -5.69 0.64 16.83
C GLN A 92 -5.18 1.58 15.73
N ARG A 93 -5.72 2.80 15.65
CA ARG A 93 -5.29 3.81 14.68
C ARG A 93 -3.84 4.22 14.85
N LYS A 94 -3.38 4.49 16.08
CA LYS A 94 -1.98 4.85 16.37
C LYS A 94 -1.01 3.73 15.96
N ALA A 95 -1.36 2.47 16.24
CA ALA A 95 -0.54 1.33 15.85
C ALA A 95 -0.42 1.20 14.33
N ILE A 96 -1.53 1.43 13.62
CA ILE A 96 -1.54 1.49 12.15
C ILE A 96 -0.68 2.65 11.64
N HIS A 97 -0.84 3.86 12.18
CA HIS A 97 -0.04 5.03 11.79
C HIS A 97 1.46 4.76 11.97
N HIS A 98 1.86 4.14 13.07
CA HIS A 98 3.27 3.79 13.31
C HIS A 98 3.80 2.78 12.28
N LYS A 99 3.04 1.72 11.97
CA LYS A 99 3.43 0.73 10.96
C LYS A 99 3.56 1.36 9.56
N VAL A 100 2.60 2.21 9.20
CA VAL A 100 2.58 2.88 7.90
C VAL A 100 3.69 3.92 7.79
N ALA A 101 4.03 4.64 8.87
CA ALA A 101 5.16 5.57 8.88
C ALA A 101 6.44 4.87 8.42
N THR A 102 6.75 3.71 8.99
CA THR A 102 7.94 2.94 8.63
C THR A 102 7.93 2.45 7.17
N MET A 103 6.75 2.11 6.64
CA MET A 103 6.60 1.73 5.23
C MET A 103 6.76 2.93 4.29
N ILE A 104 6.27 4.11 4.70
CA ILE A 104 6.48 5.37 3.98
C ILE A 104 7.97 5.74 3.98
N ASP A 105 8.66 5.58 5.11
CA ASP A 105 10.11 5.84 5.20
C ASP A 105 10.90 4.93 4.24
N ALA A 106 10.54 3.65 4.16
CA ALA A 106 11.16 2.73 3.21
C ALA A 106 10.87 3.12 1.75
N ALA A 107 9.63 3.53 1.44
CA ALA A 107 9.27 4.02 0.11
C ALA A 107 10.02 5.31 -0.26
N ALA A 108 10.20 6.22 0.70
CA ALA A 108 10.98 7.44 0.54
C ALA A 108 12.46 7.13 0.29
N ALA A 109 13.05 6.22 1.05
CA ALA A 109 14.42 5.74 0.83
C ALA A 109 14.59 5.05 -0.53
N ALA A 110 13.53 4.42 -1.06
CA ALA A 110 13.48 3.89 -2.43
C ALA A 110 13.25 4.95 -3.52
N GLY A 111 13.12 6.23 -3.15
CA GLY A 111 12.97 7.37 -4.05
C GLY A 111 11.55 7.55 -4.60
N ALA A 112 10.52 7.05 -3.90
CA ALA A 112 9.13 7.25 -4.31
C ALA A 112 8.75 8.75 -4.32
N ASN A 113 8.06 9.18 -5.38
CA ASN A 113 7.48 10.51 -5.48
C ASN A 113 6.03 10.55 -4.99
N ILE A 114 5.31 9.45 -5.21
CA ILE A 114 3.90 9.30 -4.84
C ILE A 114 3.76 8.01 -4.04
N VAL A 115 3.05 8.08 -2.92
CA VAL A 115 2.73 6.91 -2.08
C VAL A 115 1.22 6.77 -1.95
N CYS A 116 0.72 5.54 -2.05
CA CYS A 116 -0.69 5.21 -1.91
C CYS A 116 -0.90 4.02 -0.98
N MET A 117 -1.94 4.07 -0.14
CA MET A 117 -2.37 2.98 0.73
C MET A 117 -3.67 2.36 0.22
N HIS A 118 -3.97 1.14 0.67
CA HIS A 118 -5.25 0.48 0.38
C HIS A 118 -6.45 1.19 1.02
N GLU A 119 -7.64 0.82 0.58
CA GLU A 119 -8.90 1.35 1.11
C GLU A 119 -9.01 1.13 2.63
N LEU A 120 -9.54 2.16 3.32
CA LEU A 120 -9.81 2.17 4.76
C LEU A 120 -8.61 1.74 5.61
N TRP A 121 -7.40 2.09 5.18
CA TRP A 121 -6.15 1.69 5.82
C TRP A 121 -6.08 2.00 7.33
N THR A 122 -6.84 2.98 7.82
CA THR A 122 -6.84 3.44 9.22
C THR A 122 -7.70 2.60 10.18
N MET A 123 -8.43 1.60 9.67
CA MET A 123 -9.36 0.80 10.46
C MET A 123 -9.44 -0.66 9.99
N PRO A 124 -9.88 -1.60 10.84
CA PRO A 124 -10.26 -2.92 10.37
C PRO A 124 -11.46 -2.84 9.41
N PHE A 125 -11.53 -3.77 8.46
CA PHE A 125 -12.66 -3.86 7.54
C PHE A 125 -13.91 -4.40 8.26
N ALA A 126 -14.62 -3.52 8.95
CA ALA A 126 -15.69 -3.88 9.87
C ALA A 126 -17.10 -3.85 9.25
N PHE A 127 -17.25 -3.46 7.97
CA PHE A 127 -18.58 -3.34 7.34
C PHE A 127 -19.38 -4.64 7.29
N CYS A 128 -18.70 -5.79 7.34
CA CYS A 128 -19.35 -7.10 7.39
C CYS A 128 -20.17 -7.32 8.68
N THR A 129 -19.87 -6.62 9.78
CA THR A 129 -20.60 -6.75 11.05
C THR A 129 -21.97 -6.08 11.01
N ARG A 130 -22.14 -5.08 10.14
CA ARG A 130 -23.30 -4.17 10.09
C ARG A 130 -23.55 -3.41 11.40
N GLU A 131 -22.59 -3.43 12.32
CA GLU A 131 -22.67 -2.72 13.58
C GLU A 131 -22.28 -1.25 13.38
N ARG A 132 -22.94 -0.35 14.12
CA ARG A 132 -22.61 1.08 14.06
C ARG A 132 -21.47 1.43 15.02
N LEU A 133 -21.57 0.99 16.28
CA LEU A 133 -20.56 1.23 17.30
C LEU A 133 -19.76 -0.05 17.52
N PRO A 134 -18.44 0.05 17.76
CA PRO A 134 -17.69 1.29 17.89
C PRO A 134 -17.16 1.80 16.53
N TRP A 135 -17.41 1.08 15.42
CA TRP A 135 -16.79 1.31 14.10
C TRP A 135 -16.94 2.73 13.53
N THR A 136 -18.07 3.39 13.78
CA THR A 136 -18.29 4.78 13.34
C THR A 136 -17.40 5.81 14.05
N GLU A 137 -16.72 5.44 15.13
CA GLU A 137 -15.74 6.32 15.80
C GLU A 137 -14.39 6.39 15.06
N PHE A 138 -14.14 5.50 14.09
CA PHE A 138 -13.01 5.64 13.16
C PHE A 138 -13.22 6.77 12.13
N ALA A 139 -14.46 7.25 11.98
CA ALA A 139 -14.78 8.38 11.12
C ALA A 139 -14.00 9.64 11.54
N GLU A 140 -13.35 10.30 10.58
CA GLU A 140 -12.59 11.52 10.80
C GLU A 140 -12.92 12.60 9.76
N SER A 141 -12.44 13.82 9.97
CA SER A 141 -12.50 14.87 8.95
C SER A 141 -11.49 14.55 7.84
N ALA A 142 -11.89 14.68 6.58
CA ALA A 142 -10.98 14.49 5.45
C ALA A 142 -9.84 15.52 5.43
N GLU A 143 -10.12 16.75 5.85
CA GLU A 143 -9.17 17.88 5.78
C GLU A 143 -8.40 18.09 7.09
N HIS A 144 -9.01 17.75 8.23
CA HIS A 144 -8.48 18.08 9.56
C HIS A 144 -8.37 16.87 10.50
N GLY A 145 -8.67 15.67 10.01
CA GLY A 145 -8.60 14.43 10.77
C GLY A 145 -7.18 14.08 11.20
N PRO A 146 -7.03 13.27 12.26
CA PRO A 146 -5.72 12.84 12.73
C PRO A 146 -4.90 12.14 11.65
N SER A 147 -5.50 11.34 10.76
CA SER A 147 -4.72 10.68 9.69
C SER A 147 -4.23 11.67 8.63
N THR A 148 -5.02 12.67 8.25
CA THR A 148 -4.58 13.74 7.33
C THR A 148 -3.44 14.54 7.94
N LYS A 149 -3.54 14.91 9.22
CA LYS A 149 -2.46 15.58 9.95
C LYS A 149 -1.20 14.72 10.04
N PHE A 150 -1.35 13.43 10.35
CA PHE A 150 -0.24 12.48 10.34
C PHE A 150 0.44 12.46 8.97
N LEU A 151 -0.31 12.24 7.88
CA LEU A 151 0.25 12.19 6.52
C LEU A 151 0.96 13.48 6.13
N SER A 152 0.46 14.65 6.57
CA SER A 152 1.12 15.94 6.33
C SER A 152 2.46 16.10 7.04
N GLN A 153 2.73 15.31 8.09
CA GLN A 153 3.97 15.36 8.87
C GLN A 153 5.01 14.35 8.39
N VAL A 154 4.59 13.15 7.96
CA VAL A 154 5.50 12.14 7.40
C VAL A 154 5.82 12.40 5.92
N GLY A 155 4.91 13.03 5.17
CA GLY A 155 5.11 13.30 3.74
C GLY A 155 6.03 14.49 3.46
N HIS A 156 7.23 14.23 2.94
CA HIS A 156 8.03 15.23 2.20
C HIS A 156 7.74 15.17 0.67
N PHE A 157 6.74 14.38 0.27
CA PHE A 157 6.36 14.07 -1.12
C PHE A 157 4.83 14.10 -1.27
N GLU A 158 4.32 14.12 -2.51
CA GLU A 158 2.87 14.06 -2.77
C GLU A 158 2.30 12.69 -2.32
N THR A 159 1.78 12.65 -1.10
CA THR A 159 1.17 11.43 -0.54
C THR A 159 -0.30 11.39 -0.92
N VAL A 160 -0.69 10.41 -1.73
CA VAL A 160 -2.08 10.21 -2.17
C VAL A 160 -2.60 8.95 -1.50
N GLY A 161 -3.14 9.08 -0.29
CA GLY A 161 -3.98 8.02 0.26
C GLY A 161 -5.25 7.93 -0.59
N LEU A 162 -5.46 6.82 -1.31
CA LEU A 162 -6.78 6.44 -1.84
C LEU A 162 -7.68 6.09 -0.64
N THR A 163 -8.03 7.13 0.10
CA THR A 163 -9.04 7.06 1.14
C THR A 163 -10.36 7.07 0.38
N ALA A 164 -10.88 5.88 0.04
CA ALA A 164 -12.28 5.73 -0.29
C ALA A 164 -13.04 6.51 0.76
N ARG A 165 -13.82 7.50 0.30
CA ARG A 165 -14.63 8.44 1.10
C ARG A 165 -14.59 8.05 2.56
N VAL A 166 -13.70 8.72 3.32
CA VAL A 166 -13.80 8.75 4.78
C VAL A 166 -15.28 8.77 5.07
N THR A 167 -15.76 7.92 5.97
CA THR A 167 -17.08 8.05 6.59
C THR A 167 -17.17 9.48 7.10
N HIS A 168 -17.52 10.40 6.20
CA HIS A 168 -17.37 11.81 6.43
C HIS A 168 -18.47 12.07 7.41
N ARG A 169 -18.11 12.46 8.63
CA ARG A 169 -19.10 13.01 9.53
C ARG A 169 -19.55 14.30 8.85
N LEU A 170 -20.61 14.21 8.04
CA LEU A 170 -21.35 15.38 7.59
C LEU A 170 -21.64 16.15 8.87
N MET A 171 -20.90 17.25 9.07
CA MET A 171 -21.32 18.22 10.05
C MET A 171 -22.72 18.61 9.61
N ARG A 172 -23.72 18.17 10.37
CA ARG A 172 -25.00 18.87 10.35
C ARG A 172 -24.68 20.17 11.06
N ASP A 173 -24.25 21.16 10.28
CA ASP A 173 -24.17 22.53 10.75
C ASP A 173 -25.53 22.87 11.36
N SER A 174 -25.50 23.18 12.66
CA SER A 174 -26.62 23.66 13.46
C SER A 174 -26.41 25.14 13.69
#